data_AF-A0A7Y4QA34-F1
#
_entry.id   AF-A0A7Y4QA34-F1
#
_cell.length_a   1.000
_cell.length_b   1.000
_cell.length_c   1.000
_cell.angle_alpha   90.00
_cell.angle_beta   90.00
_cell.angle_gamma   90.00
#
_symmetry.space_group_name_H-M   'P 1'
#
loop_
_entity.id
_entity.type
_entity.pdbx_description
1 polymer ?
#
loop_
_entity_poly.entity_id
_entity_poly.type
_entity_poly.pdbx_seq_one_letter_code
_entity_poly.pdbx_strand_id
1 'polypeptide(L)' 'DLAGRMIKNSQGEAVFNFGKHKGKSVLAVFKTEPAYYDWMMNGDFALDTKRWLTKIKLSILTGKL' A
#
# COMPACT_ATOMS: atom_id res chain seq x y z
N ASP A 1 -7.07 3.97 3.87
CA ASP A 1 -7.04 3.53 5.28
C ASP A 1 -7.50 4.70 6.16
N LEU A 2 -7.84 4.44 7.42
CA LEU A 2 -8.36 5.48 8.33
C LEU A 2 -7.33 6.57 8.65
N ALA A 3 -6.04 6.23 8.63
CA ALA A 3 -4.95 7.18 8.88
C ALA A 3 -4.57 8.01 7.63
N GLY A 4 -5.26 7.82 6.51
CA GLY A 4 -5.03 8.57 5.28
C GLY A 4 -3.66 8.34 4.62
N ARG A 5 -2.99 7.21 4.91
CA ARG A 5 -1.72 6.80 4.30
C ARG A 5 -1.91 6.17 2.91
N MET A 6 -3.10 5.63 2.65
CA MET A 6 -3.54 5.08 1.37
C MET A 6 -4.92 5.64 1.02
N ILE A 7 -5.02 6.19 -0.17
CA ILE A 7 -6.25 6.73 -0.75
C ILE A 7 -6.51 6.08 -2.11
N LYS A 8 -7.70 6.30 -2.69
CA LYS A 8 -7.95 5.95 -4.08
C LYS A 8 -7.64 7.13 -4.99
N ASN A 9 -6.96 6.90 -6.11
CA ASN A 9 -6.80 7.89 -7.16
C ASN A 9 -8.08 8.00 -8.02
N SER A 10 -8.05 8.85 -9.05
CA SER A 10 -9.17 9.04 -9.99
C SER A 10 -9.56 7.78 -10.77
N GLN A 11 -8.66 6.80 -10.86
CA GLN A 11 -8.89 5.52 -11.52
C GLN A 11 -9.37 4.44 -10.53
N GLY A 12 -9.58 4.79 -9.25
CA GLY A 12 -10.01 3.87 -8.20
C GLY A 12 -8.89 3.02 -7.61
N GLU A 13 -7.64 3.21 -8.03
CA GLU A 13 -6.49 2.44 -7.56
C GLU A 13 -5.99 2.94 -6.19
N ALA A 14 -5.57 2.01 -5.33
CA ALA A 14 -4.93 2.36 -4.07
C ALA A 14 -3.54 2.97 -4.33
N VAL A 15 -3.37 4.22 -3.90
CA VAL A 15 -2.10 4.96 -3.98
C VAL A 15 -1.65 5.40 -2.60
N PHE A 16 -0.33 5.51 -2.42
CA PHE A 16 0.21 6.11 -1.20
C PHE A 16 -0.09 7.61 -1.16
N ASN A 17 -0.39 8.14 0.03
CA ASN A 17 -0.65 9.56 0.24
C ASN A 17 0.45 10.26 1.06
N PHE A 18 1.62 9.62 1.21
CA PHE A 18 2.72 10.12 2.04
C PHE A 18 4.09 9.67 1.50
N GLY A 19 5.15 10.27 2.03
CA GLY A 19 6.54 9.86 1.82
C GLY A 19 7.01 9.96 0.36
N LYS A 20 8.14 9.32 0.06
CA LYS A 20 8.78 9.32 -1.28
C LYS A 20 7.93 8.71 -2.39
N HIS A 21 6.90 7.94 -2.03
CA HIS A 21 6.02 7.25 -2.97
C HIS A 21 4.61 7.85 -3.03
N LYS A 22 4.41 9.07 -2.50
CA LYS A 22 3.12 9.77 -2.59
C LYS A 22 2.63 9.85 -4.05
N GLY A 23 1.36 9.51 -4.25
CA GLY A 23 0.70 9.45 -5.56
C GLY A 23 0.96 8.17 -6.35
N LYS A 24 1.92 7.34 -5.95
CA LYS A 24 2.23 6.08 -6.66
C LYS A 24 1.31 4.95 -6.20
N SER A 25 0.96 4.07 -7.15
CA SER A 25 0.21 2.85 -6.89
C SER A 25 0.93 1.97 -5.86
N VAL A 26 0.21 1.57 -4.82
CA VAL A 26 0.73 0.68 -3.76
C VAL A 26 1.20 -0.64 -4.39
N LEU A 27 0.41 -1.17 -5.32
CA LEU A 27 0.73 -2.37 -6.07
C LEU A 27 2.04 -2.22 -6.87
N ALA A 28 2.20 -1.09 -7.57
CA ALA A 28 3.40 -0.83 -8.36
C ALA A 28 4.65 -0.75 -7.48
N VAL A 29 4.57 -0.03 -6.36
CA VAL A 29 5.67 0.09 -5.40
C VAL A 29 6.03 -1.27 -4.81
N PHE A 30 5.07 -2.13 -4.48
CA PHE A 30 5.39 -3.47 -3.99
C PHE A 30 6.08 -4.36 -5.02
N LYS A 31 5.81 -4.15 -6.32
CA LYS A 31 6.51 -4.86 -7.41
C LYS A 31 7.92 -4.33 -7.61
N THR A 32 8.13 -3.01 -7.57
CA THR A 32 9.43 -2.39 -7.87
C THR A 32 10.35 -2.27 -6.66
N GLU A 33 9.79 -2.14 -5.46
CA GLU A 33 10.52 -1.99 -4.19
C GLU A 33 9.85 -2.83 -3.08
N PRO A 34 9.95 -4.18 -3.13
CA PRO A 34 9.29 -5.07 -2.16
C PRO A 34 9.64 -4.76 -0.70
N ALA A 35 10.88 -4.33 -0.42
CA ALA A 35 11.35 -3.96 0.91
C ALA A 35 10.54 -2.80 1.54
N TYR A 36 9.85 -1.99 0.73
CA TYR A 36 9.00 -0.92 1.24
C TYR A 36 7.80 -1.47 2.03
N TYR A 37 7.27 -2.64 1.65
CA TYR A 37 6.25 -3.33 2.44
C TYR A 37 6.81 -3.69 3.83
N ASP A 38 7.99 -4.31 3.89
CA ASP A 38 8.58 -4.76 5.17
C ASP A 38 8.90 -3.57 6.08
N TRP A 39 9.41 -2.47 5.52
CA TRP A 39 9.60 -1.22 6.25
C TRP A 39 8.30 -0.70 6.87
N MET A 40 7.19 -0.70 6.13
CA MET A 40 5.90 -0.27 6.67
C MET A 40 5.34 -1.24 7.71
N MET A 41 5.54 -2.55 7.53
CA MET A 41 5.03 -3.56 8.48
C MET A 41 5.80 -3.53 9.81
N ASN A 42 7.10 -3.25 9.77
CA ASN A 42 7.94 -3.12 10.96
C ASN A 42 7.90 -1.71 11.58
N GLY A 43 7.51 -0.69 10.79
CA GLY A 43 7.39 0.68 11.27
C GLY A 43 6.17 0.94 12.15
N ASP A 44 6.14 2.12 12.76
CA ASP A 44 5.04 2.59 13.60
C ASP A 44 3.88 3.14 12.74
N PHE A 45 3.16 2.23 12.09
CA PHE A 45 1.95 2.52 11.34
C PHE A 45 0.74 1.90 12.01
N ALA A 46 -0.41 2.59 11.91
CA ALA A 46 -1.68 2.10 12.43
C ALA A 46 -2.01 0.71 11.87
N LEU A 47 -2.65 -0.12 12.71
CA LEU A 47 -2.99 -1.50 12.34
C LEU A 47 -3.87 -1.58 11.08
N ASP A 48 -4.78 -0.62 10.90
CA ASP A 48 -5.60 -0.53 9.68
C ASP A 48 -4.75 -0.32 8.42
N THR A 49 -3.76 0.59 8.47
CA THR A 49 -2.79 0.79 7.39
C THR A 49 -2.11 -0.54 7.03
N LYS A 50 -1.56 -1.24 8.05
CA LYS A 50 -0.87 -2.52 7.85
C LYS A 50 -1.81 -3.59 7.25
N ARG A 51 -3.06 -3.68 7.72
CA ARG A 51 -4.07 -4.62 7.17
C ARG A 51 -4.34 -4.37 5.69
N TRP A 52 -4.51 -3.12 5.28
CA TRP A 52 -4.74 -2.77 3.88
C TRP A 52 -3.53 -3.08 3.00
N LEU A 53 -2.30 -2.82 3.47
CA LEU A 53 -1.07 -3.20 2.76
C LEU A 53 -1.01 -4.71 2.52
N THR A 54 -1.27 -5.52 3.56
CA THR A 54 -1.27 -6.99 3.43
C THR A 54 -2.35 -7.47 2.47
N LYS A 55 -3.56 -6.88 2.52
CA LYS A 55 -4.64 -7.22 1.58
C LYS A 55 -4.24 -6.99 0.13
N ILE A 56 -3.60 -5.85 -0.17
CA ILE A 56 -3.09 -5.54 -1.51
C ILE A 56 -1.95 -6.51 -1.89
N LYS A 57 -1.04 -6.84 -0.98
CA LYS A 57 0.04 -7.80 -1.25
C LYS A 57 -0.49 -9.20 -1.59
N LEU A 58 -1.52 -9.68 -0.89
CA LEU A 58 -2.15 -10.98 -1.16
C LEU A 58 -2.96 -10.99 -2.47
N SER A 59 -3.47 -9.84 -2.91
CA SER A 59 -4.18 -9.72 -4.19
C SER A 59 -3.26 -10.05 -5.37
N ILE A 60 -1.95 -9.76 -5.24
CA ILE A 60 -0.90 -10.14 -6.22
C ILE A 60 -0.82 -11.65 -6.38
N LEU A 61 -0.89 -12.40 -5.27
CA LEU A 61 -0.72 -13.85 -5.26
C LEU A 61 -1.97 -14.60 -5.75
N THR A 62 -3.14 -14.00 -5.55
CA THR A 62 -4.44 -14.64 -5.84
C THR A 62 -5.00 -14.26 -7.21
N GLY A 63 -4.37 -13.32 -7.92
CA GLY A 63 -4.84 -12.85 -9.24
C GLY A 63 -6.18 -12.11 -9.21
N LYS A 64 -6.70 -11.75 -8.03
CA LYS A 64 -7.95 -11.01 -7.86
C LYS A 64 -7.66 -9.54 -7.59
N LEU A 65 -8.19 -8.65 -8.43
CA LEU A 65 -8.41 -7.23 -8.15
C LEU A 65 -9.86 -6.89 -8.51
#